data_AF-A0A8C7CEY1-F1
#
_entry.id   AF-A0A8C7CEY1-F1
#
_cell.length_a   1.000
_cell.length_b   1.000
_cell.length_c   1.000
_cell.angle_alpha   90.00
_cell.angle_beta   90.00
_cell.angle_gamma   90.00
#
_symmetry.space_group_name_H-M   'P 1'
#
loop_
_entity.id
_entity.type
_entity.pdbx_description
1 polymer ?
#
loop_
_entity_poly.entity_id
_entity_poly.type
_entity_poly.pdbx_seq_one_letter_code
_entity_poly.pdbx_strand_id
1 'polypeptide(L)'
;LTIENKLMIIRGEVQKAVNTAQGLFQRWTELLQDPSTATREEIDWTTNELRNNLRSIEWDLEDLDETINILFHGACAFGVNRKVNTFLS
;
A
#
# COMPACT_ATOMS: atom_id res chain seq x y z
N LEU A 1 -4.60 -13.74 15.43
CA LEU A 1 -4.62 -12.28 15.17
C LEU A 1 -6.05 -11.88 14.84
N THR A 2 -6.59 -10.81 15.44
CA THR A 2 -7.90 -10.26 15.06
C THR A 2 -7.81 -9.51 13.71
N ILE A 3 -8.95 -9.26 13.04
CA ILE A 3 -8.99 -8.45 11.80
C ILE A 3 -8.47 -7.04 12.07
N GLU A 4 -8.83 -6.44 13.21
CA GLU A 4 -8.33 -5.12 13.62
C GLU A 4 -6.80 -5.10 13.75
N ASN A 5 -6.21 -6.13 14.37
CA ASN A 5 -4.75 -6.22 14.49
C ASN A 5 -4.07 -6.36 13.12
N LYS A 6 -4.70 -7.08 12.17
CA LYS A 6 -4.19 -7.20 10.80
C LYS A 6 -4.22 -5.85 10.07
N LEU A 7 -5.34 -5.13 10.14
CA LEU A 7 -5.48 -3.81 9.52
C LEU A 7 -4.52 -2.78 10.12
N MET A 8 -4.27 -2.84 11.43
CA MET A 8 -3.34 -1.93 12.10
C MET A 8 -1.89 -2.14 11.65
N ILE A 9 -1.46 -3.40 11.47
CA ILE A 9 -0.12 -3.73 10.96
C ILE A 9 0.04 -3.19 9.54
N ILE A 10 -0.90 -3.51 8.65
CA ILE A 10 -0.84 -3.09 7.24
C ILE A 10 -0.82 -1.57 7.14
N ARG A 11 -1.67 -0.87 7.90
CA ARG A 11 -1.65 0.60 7.97
C ARG A 11 -0.28 1.13 8.40
N GLY A 12 0.36 0.48 9.37
CA GLY A 12 1.70 0.86 9.84
C GLY A 12 2.78 0.66 8.78
N GLU A 13 2.70 -0.41 7.99
CA GLU A 13 3.64 -0.70 6.90
C GLU A 13 3.47 0.29 5.74
N VAL A 14 2.23 0.53 5.29
CA VAL A 14 1.93 1.55 4.27
C VAL A 14 2.40 2.93 4.72
N GLN A 15 2.14 3.31 5.98
CA GLN A 15 2.59 4.61 6.49
C GLN A 15 4.11 4.74 6.50
N LYS A 16 4.85 3.68 6.84
CA LYS A 16 6.32 3.68 6.75
C LYS A 16 6.79 3.85 5.32
N ALA A 17 6.21 3.12 4.37
CA ALA A 17 6.58 3.22 2.95
C ALA A 17 6.32 4.64 2.41
N VAL A 18 5.16 5.24 2.75
CA VAL A 18 4.84 6.63 2.38
C VAL A 18 5.85 7.61 2.95
N ASN A 19 6.25 7.47 4.23
CA ASN A 19 7.24 8.36 4.84
C ASN A 19 8.60 8.26 4.13
N THR A 20 9.02 7.06 3.73
CA THR A 20 10.25 6.86 2.94
C THR A 20 10.14 7.53 1.57
N ALA A 21 9.01 7.34 0.87
CA ALA A 21 8.76 7.99 -0.42
C ALA A 21 8.78 9.52 -0.31
N GLN A 22 8.24 10.09 0.78
CA GLN A 22 8.30 11.54 1.04
C GLN A 22 9.74 12.04 1.19
N GLY A 23 10.59 11.33 1.94
CA GLY A 23 12.01 11.67 2.06
C GLY A 23 12.76 11.61 0.73
N LEU A 24 12.52 10.54 -0.05
CA LEU A 24 13.09 10.40 -1.40
C LEU A 24 12.60 11.51 -2.34
N PHE A 25 11.32 11.88 -2.27
CA PHE A 25 10.75 12.96 -3.07
C PHE A 25 11.36 14.32 -2.72
N GLN A 26 11.57 14.60 -1.44
CA GLN A 26 12.26 15.82 -1.01
C GLN A 26 13.69 15.86 -1.58
N ARG A 27 14.47 14.79 -1.40
CA ARG A 27 15.83 14.72 -1.93
C ARG A 27 15.85 14.87 -3.45
N TRP A 28 14.96 14.18 -4.14
CA TRP A 28 14.81 14.28 -5.60
C TRP A 28 14.53 15.72 -6.04
N THR A 29 13.68 16.43 -5.32
CA THR A 29 13.35 17.83 -5.60
C THR A 29 14.57 18.73 -5.42
N GLU A 30 15.33 18.56 -4.34
CA GLU A 30 16.57 19.31 -4.08
C GLU A 30 17.62 19.10 -5.20
N LEU A 31 17.81 17.84 -5.63
CA LEU A 31 18.75 17.50 -6.71
C LEU A 31 18.37 18.15 -8.06
N LEU A 32 17.07 18.31 -8.34
CA LEU A 32 16.60 18.96 -9.55
C LEU A 32 16.66 20.49 -9.50
N GLN A 33 16.56 21.08 -8.30
CA GLN A 33 16.65 22.53 -8.11
C GLN A 33 18.08 23.05 -8.26
N ASP A 34 19.08 22.28 -7.83
CA ASP A 34 20.49 22.62 -8.02
C ASP A 34 21.29 21.48 -8.68
N PRO A 35 21.23 21.37 -10.02
CA PRO A 35 21.95 20.35 -10.77
C PRO A 35 23.48 20.43 -10.64
N SER A 36 24.02 21.55 -10.14
CA SER A 36 25.47 21.72 -9.96
C SER A 36 26.02 20.92 -8.78
N THR A 37 25.15 20.54 -7.84
CA THR A 37 25.50 19.78 -6.63
C THR A 37 25.20 18.29 -6.73
N ALA A 38 24.50 17.88 -7.80
CA ALA A 38 23.99 16.53 -8.00
C ALA A 38 24.77 15.80 -9.10
N THR A 39 25.23 14.57 -8.84
CA THR A 39 25.74 13.73 -9.92
C THR A 39 24.59 13.10 -10.70
N ARG A 40 24.84 12.77 -11.97
CA ARG A 40 23.85 12.06 -12.78
C ARG A 40 23.46 10.72 -12.14
N GLU A 41 24.43 9.98 -11.57
CA GLU A 41 24.12 8.72 -10.89
C GLU A 41 23.21 8.92 -9.67
N GLU A 42 23.41 9.99 -8.89
CA GLU A 42 22.57 10.28 -7.72
C GLU A 42 21.13 10.61 -8.13
N ILE A 43 20.96 11.39 -9.20
CA ILE A 43 19.64 11.71 -9.76
C ILE A 43 18.95 10.43 -10.26
N ASP A 44 19.66 9.61 -11.03
CA ASP A 44 19.12 8.38 -11.62
C ASP A 44 18.73 7.38 -10.51
N TRP A 45 19.59 7.20 -9.49
CA TRP A 45 19.32 6.35 -8.35
C TRP A 45 18.12 6.84 -7.55
N THR A 46 18.08 8.12 -7.16
CA THR A 46 16.99 8.68 -6.35
C THR A 46 15.66 8.61 -7.09
N THR A 47 15.67 8.85 -8.41
CA THR A 47 14.49 8.72 -9.27
C THR A 47 13.99 7.28 -9.33
N ASN A 48 14.89 6.32 -9.51
CA ASN A 48 14.53 4.90 -9.58
C ASN A 48 14.00 4.38 -8.24
N GLU A 49 14.64 4.77 -7.14
CA GLU A 49 14.26 4.35 -5.80
C GLU A 49 12.88 4.89 -5.41
N LEU A 50 12.61 6.17 -5.72
CA LEU A 50 11.29 6.76 -5.52
C LEU A 50 10.21 6.03 -6.32
N ARG A 51 10.46 5.73 -7.60
CA ARG A 51 9.51 4.97 -8.45
C ARG A 51 9.25 3.57 -7.90
N ASN A 52 10.26 2.89 -7.41
CA ASN A 52 10.12 1.56 -6.84
C ASN A 52 9.32 1.58 -5.53
N ASN A 53 9.58 2.56 -4.65
CA ASN A 53 8.79 2.76 -3.44
C ASN A 53 7.32 3.02 -3.76
N LEU A 54 7.03 3.94 -4.69
CA LEU A 54 5.65 4.25 -5.08
C LEU A 54 4.93 3.03 -5.67
N ARG A 55 5.58 2.26 -6.54
CA ARG A 55 5.02 1.03 -7.10
C ARG A 55 4.71 -0.02 -6.03
N SER A 56 5.59 -0.17 -5.03
CA SER A 56 5.35 -1.08 -3.91
C SER A 56 4.13 -0.64 -3.11
N ILE A 57 3.97 0.66 -2.86
CA ILE A 57 2.80 1.20 -2.17
C ILE A 57 1.52 0.96 -2.97
N GLU A 58 1.55 1.15 -4.28
CA GLU A 58 0.40 0.88 -5.15
C GLU A 58 -0.04 -0.59 -5.05
N TRP A 59 0.91 -1.53 -5.15
CA TRP A 59 0.62 -2.96 -4.99
C TRP A 59 0.09 -3.31 -3.60
N ASP A 60 0.69 -2.77 -2.54
CA ASP A 60 0.23 -3.01 -1.16
C ASP A 60 -1.21 -2.51 -0.95
N LEU A 61 -1.59 -1.41 -1.61
CA LEU A 61 -2.95 -0.87 -1.56
C LEU A 61 -3.94 -1.69 -2.38
N GLU A 62 -3.53 -2.21 -3.54
CA GLU A 62 -4.34 -3.13 -4.35
C GLU A 62 -4.64 -4.42 -3.58
N ASP A 63 -3.63 -5.04 -2.97
CA ASP A 63 -3.76 -6.26 -2.15
C ASP A 63 -4.67 -6.02 -0.92
N LEU A 64 -4.59 -4.82 -0.32
CA LEU A 64 -5.45 -4.44 0.80
C LEU A 64 -6.91 -4.28 0.36
N ASP A 65 -7.17 -3.64 -0.78
CA ASP A 65 -8.52 -3.50 -1.33
C ASP A 65 -9.12 -4.88 -1.67
N GLU A 66 -8.33 -5.77 -2.27
CA GLU A 66 -8.76 -7.16 -2.53
C GLU A 66 -9.09 -7.89 -1.23
N THR A 67 -8.24 -7.76 -0.21
CA THR A 67 -8.47 -8.36 1.12
C THR A 67 -9.76 -7.85 1.76
N ILE A 68 -10.00 -6.54 1.71
CA ILE A 68 -11.23 -5.91 2.20
C ILE A 68 -12.43 -6.46 1.44
N ASN A 69 -12.37 -6.49 0.10
CA ASN A 69 -13.45 -7.00 -0.73
C ASN A 69 -13.80 -8.46 -0.41
N ILE A 70 -12.80 -9.32 -0.21
CA ILE A 70 -13.00 -10.72 0.20
C ILE A 70 -13.68 -10.79 1.59
N LEU A 71 -13.23 -10.01 2.56
CA LEU A 71 -13.79 -10.02 3.91
C LEU A 71 -15.24 -9.55 3.95
N PHE A 72 -15.59 -8.48 3.23
CA PHE A 72 -16.92 -7.89 3.27
C PHE A 72 -17.92 -8.58 2.33
N HIS A 73 -17.50 -8.99 1.13
CA HIS A 73 -18.40 -9.64 0.16
C HIS A 73 -18.41 -11.17 0.30
N GLY A 74 -17.30 -11.80 0.67
CA GLY A 74 -17.25 -13.22 1.01
C GLY A 74 -18.09 -13.57 2.24
N ALA A 75 -18.12 -12.68 3.25
CA ALA A 75 -19.00 -12.83 4.41
C ALA A 75 -20.49 -12.69 4.06
N CYS A 76 -20.83 -11.83 3.09
CA CYS A 76 -22.20 -11.70 2.58
C CYS A 76 -22.67 -13.00 1.90
N ALA A 77 -21.82 -13.64 1.09
CA ALA A 77 -22.11 -14.95 0.50
C ALA A 77 -22.31 -16.05 1.56
N PHE A 78 -21.54 -16.02 2.66
CA PHE A 78 -21.70 -16.95 3.79
C PHE A 78 -22.98 -16.70 4.59
N GLY A 79 -23.36 -15.43 4.80
CA GLY A 79 -24.60 -15.03 5.48
C GLY A 79 -25.87 -15.39 4.70
N VAL A 80 -25.83 -15.28 3.37
CA VAL A 80 -26.91 -15.73 2.48
C VAL A 80 -27.04 -17.25 2.51
N ASN A 81 -25.93 -18.00 2.47
CA ASN A 81 -25.95 -19.47 2.54
C ASN A 81 -26.53 -20.00 3.86
N ARG A 82 -26.22 -19.38 5.01
CA ARG A 82 -26.84 -19.77 6.30
C ARG A 82 -28.34 -19.51 6.33
N LYS A 83 -28.81 -18.36 5.84
CA LYS A 83 -30.25 -18.05 5.82
C LYS A 83 -31.01 -19.06 4.95
N VAL A 84 -30.50 -19.41 3.77
CA VAL A 84 -31.16 -20.38 2.88
C VAL A 84 -31.24 -21.77 3.54
N ASN A 85 -30.18 -22.19 4.26
CA ASN A 85 -30.16 -23.51 4.90
C ASN A 85 -31.09 -23.61 6.13
N THR A 86 -31.31 -22.51 6.87
CA THR A 86 -32.30 -22.47 7.97
C THR A 86 -33.76 -22.42 7.51
N PHE A 87 -34.05 -22.06 6.25
CA PHE A 87 -35.41 -22.11 5.69
C PHE A 87 -35.76 -23.48 5.06
N LEU A 88 -34.78 -24.38 4.94
CA LEU A 88 -34.92 -25.71 4.35
C LEU A 88 -34.76 -26.86 5.36
N SER A 89 -34.69 -26.55 6.67
CA SER A 89 -34.66 -27.52 7.78
C SER A 89 -35.92 -27.38 8.62
#